data_AF-A0A7W8UJ38-F1
#
_entry.id   AF-A0A7W8UJ38-F1
#
_cell.length_a   1.000
_cell.length_b   1.000
_cell.length_c   1.000
_cell.angle_alpha   90.00
_cell.angle_beta   90.00
_cell.angle_gamma   90.00
#
_symmetry.space_group_name_H-M   'P 1'
#
loop_
_entity.id
_entity.type
_entity.pdbx_description
1 polymer ?
#
loop_
_entity_poly.entity_id
_entity_poly.type
_entity_poly.pdbx_seq_one_letter_code
_entity_poly.pdbx_strand_id
1 'polypeptide(L)' 'MVSRNPFRSRKKQQTSPQPADHDSPADDAIIDQAHALYGSDAATAVAYCGLDAWFEGEEVEFRRFARLFRRLRN' A
#
# COMPACT_ATOMS: atom_id res chain seq x y z
N MET A 1 -19.22 -14.82 43.86
CA MET A 1 -19.38 -15.29 42.47
C MET A 1 -18.72 -14.29 41.54
N VAL A 2 -17.60 -14.67 40.90
CA VAL A 2 -16.85 -13.80 39.98
C VAL A 2 -17.44 -13.97 38.58
N SER A 3 -18.07 -12.92 38.05
CA SER A 3 -18.58 -12.91 36.67
C SER A 3 -17.46 -12.46 35.72
N ARG A 4 -16.98 -13.38 34.89
CA ARG A 4 -15.98 -13.12 33.83
C ARG A 4 -16.69 -12.55 32.61
N ASN A 5 -16.37 -11.31 32.25
CA ASN A 5 -16.91 -10.65 31.06
C ASN A 5 -16.09 -11.07 29.82
N PRO A 6 -16.67 -11.70 28.77
CA PRO A 6 -15.91 -12.34 27.68
C PRO A 6 -15.76 -11.49 26.40
N PHE A 7 -15.94 -10.17 26.44
CA PHE A 7 -15.79 -9.33 25.24
C PHE A 7 -14.33 -9.02 24.91
N ARG A 8 -13.66 -10.06 24.43
CA ARG A 8 -12.38 -10.04 23.72
C ARG A 8 -12.62 -9.49 22.31
N SER A 9 -12.94 -8.20 22.21
CA SER A 9 -12.99 -7.50 20.93
C SER A 9 -11.57 -7.16 20.52
N ARG A 10 -11.01 -7.92 19.57
CA ARG A 10 -9.77 -7.54 18.87
C ARG A 10 -9.98 -6.15 18.26
N LYS A 11 -9.56 -5.10 18.97
CA LYS A 11 -9.23 -3.83 18.33
C LYS A 11 -8.13 -4.17 17.34
N LYS A 12 -8.49 -4.25 16.05
CA LYS A 12 -7.53 -4.06 14.96
C LYS A 12 -6.76 -2.81 15.36
N GLN A 13 -5.47 -2.97 15.67
CA GLN A 13 -4.60 -1.84 15.94
C GLN A 13 -4.70 -0.95 14.70
N GLN A 14 -5.47 0.13 14.80
CA GLN A 14 -5.32 1.25 13.89
C GLN A 14 -3.91 1.75 14.14
N THR A 15 -2.97 1.25 13.34
CA THR A 15 -1.70 1.92 13.10
C THR A 15 -2.07 3.34 12.70
N SER A 16 -1.66 4.28 13.54
CA SER A 16 -1.79 5.72 13.35
C SER A 16 -1.49 6.10 11.88
N PRO A 17 -2.15 7.11 11.31
CA PRO A 17 -1.79 7.61 9.98
C PRO A 17 -0.41 8.26 10.09
N GLN A 18 0.64 7.47 9.90
CA GLN A 18 1.98 7.96 9.75
C GLN A 18 2.05 8.63 8.37
N PRO A 19 2.57 9.87 8.27
CA PRO A 19 2.59 10.59 7.01
C PRO A 19 3.36 9.77 5.97
N ALA A 20 2.69 9.47 4.87
CA ALA A 20 3.16 8.61 3.78
C ALA A 20 4.19 9.31 2.87
N ASP A 21 5.13 10.03 3.48
CA ASP A 21 6.17 10.85 2.82
C ASP A 21 7.58 10.25 2.95
N HIS A 22 7.70 9.00 3.40
CA HIS A 22 8.96 8.27 3.36
C HIS A 22 8.89 7.17 2.33
N ASP A 23 9.85 7.20 1.39
CA ASP A 23 10.32 6.05 0.64
C ASP A 23 10.55 4.93 1.65
N SER A 24 9.54 4.08 1.77
CA SER A 24 9.56 2.98 2.70
C SER A 24 10.39 1.86 2.08
N PRO A 25 11.20 1.12 2.85
CA PRO A 25 11.83 -0.09 2.34
C PRO A 25 10.82 -1.09 1.76
N ALA A 26 9.54 -1.01 2.15
CA ALA A 26 8.46 -1.78 1.54
C ALA A 26 8.13 -1.32 0.10
N ASP A 27 8.26 -0.04 -0.20
CA ASP A 27 8.02 0.54 -1.53
C ASP A 27 9.16 0.16 -2.49
N ASP A 28 10.40 0.11 -1.98
CA ASP A 28 11.57 -0.37 -2.73
C ASP A 28 11.39 -1.86 -3.13
N ALA A 29 10.97 -2.69 -2.19
CA ALA A 29 10.70 -4.11 -2.46
C ALA A 29 9.59 -4.30 -3.51
N ILE A 30 8.56 -3.44 -3.51
CA ILE A 30 7.50 -3.48 -4.54
C ILE A 30 8.06 -3.11 -5.92
N ILE A 31 8.95 -2.11 -6.00
CA ILE A 31 9.61 -1.72 -7.25
C ILE A 31 10.46 -2.86 -7.80
N ASP A 32 11.30 -3.46 -6.95
CA ASP A 32 12.15 -4.59 -7.34
C ASP A 32 11.32 -5.78 -7.82
N GLN A 33 10.22 -6.08 -7.11
CA GLN A 33 9.31 -7.14 -7.49
C GLN A 33 8.54 -6.83 -8.79
N ALA A 34 8.13 -5.58 -8.99
CA ALA A 34 7.47 -5.16 -10.22
C ALA A 34 8.40 -5.30 -11.42
N HIS A 35 9.68 -4.92 -11.30
CA HIS A 35 10.68 -5.17 -12.34
C HIS A 35 10.93 -6.66 -12.57
N ALA A 36 11.03 -7.46 -11.51
CA ALA A 36 11.25 -8.90 -11.64
C ALA A 36 10.10 -9.61 -12.38
N LEU A 37 8.85 -9.16 -12.19
CA LEU A 37 7.66 -9.78 -12.79
C LEU A 37 7.34 -9.24 -14.19
N TYR A 38 7.46 -7.92 -14.38
CA TYR A 38 6.94 -7.22 -15.55
C TYR A 38 8.03 -6.57 -16.41
N GLY A 39 9.28 -6.56 -15.96
CA GLY A 39 10.41 -6.03 -16.73
C GLY A 39 10.22 -4.57 -17.12
N SER A 40 10.20 -4.29 -18.43
CA SER A 40 9.96 -2.95 -18.99
C SER A 40 8.56 -2.42 -18.70
N ASP A 41 7.60 -3.31 -18.45
CA ASP A 41 6.20 -2.95 -18.26
C ASP A 41 5.85 -2.74 -16.78
N ALA A 42 6.85 -2.76 -15.88
CA ALA A 42 6.66 -2.56 -14.45
C ALA A 42 5.93 -1.24 -14.12
N ALA A 43 6.30 -0.15 -14.79
CA ALA A 43 5.62 1.13 -14.63
C ALA A 43 4.13 1.03 -15.03
N THR A 44 3.83 0.34 -16.13
CA THR A 44 2.46 0.13 -16.59
C THR A 44 1.66 -0.69 -15.58
N ALA A 45 2.22 -1.79 -15.05
CA ALA A 45 1.56 -2.61 -14.04
C ALA A 45 1.22 -1.81 -12.77
N VAL A 46 2.17 -1.01 -12.27
CA VAL A 46 1.93 -0.14 -11.10
C VAL A 46 0.90 0.94 -11.39
N ALA A 47 0.87 1.51 -12.60
CA ALA A 47 -0.16 2.46 -13.01
C ALA A 47 -1.56 1.84 -13.01
N TYR A 48 -1.70 0.58 -13.45
CA TYR A 48 -2.96 -0.14 -13.37
C TYR A 48 -3.42 -0.37 -11.93
N CYS A 49 -2.51 -0.75 -11.02
CA CYS A 49 -2.83 -0.86 -9.59
C CYS A 49 -3.29 0.48 -8.99
N GLY A 50 -2.65 1.59 -9.38
CA GLY A 50 -3.10 2.92 -8.99
C GLY A 50 -4.49 3.26 -9.51
N LEU A 51 -4.78 2.94 -10.78
CA LEU A 51 -6.09 3.18 -11.38
C LEU A 51 -7.21 2.36 -10.70
N ASP A 52 -6.93 1.11 -10.33
CA ASP A 52 -7.84 0.26 -9.58
C ASP A 52 -8.17 0.85 -8.21
N ALA A 53 -7.14 1.25 -7.45
CA ALA A 53 -7.32 1.94 -6.17
C ALA A 53 -8.12 3.24 -6.30
N TRP A 54 -7.93 3.98 -7.41
CA TRP A 54 -8.71 5.18 -7.69
C TRP A 54 -10.20 4.87 -7.90
N PHE A 55 -10.52 3.83 -8.68
CA PHE A 55 -11.91 3.43 -8.90
C PHE A 55 -12.60 2.93 -7.63
N GLU A 56 -11.85 2.30 -6.73
CA GLU A 56 -12.34 1.83 -5.42
C GLU A 56 -12.38 2.95 -4.36
N GLY A 57 -11.91 4.18 -4.67
CA GLY A 57 -11.89 5.29 -3.72
C GLY A 57 -10.81 5.19 -2.64
N GLU A 58 -9.84 4.28 -2.81
CA GLU A 58 -8.74 4.03 -1.87
C GLU A 58 -7.62 5.06 -2.07
N GLU A 59 -7.88 6.30 -1.66
CA GLU A 59 -7.04 7.46 -1.93
C GLU A 59 -5.59 7.33 -1.40
N VAL A 60 -5.41 6.65 -0.27
CA VAL A 60 -4.08 6.40 0.32
C VAL A 60 -3.25 5.48 -0.58
N GLU A 61 -3.84 4.40 -1.07
CA GLU A 61 -3.18 3.44 -1.97
C GLU A 61 -2.96 4.06 -3.36
N PHE A 62 -3.93 4.82 -3.88
CA PHE A 62 -3.74 5.57 -5.12
C PHE A 62 -2.52 6.50 -5.04
N ARG A 63 -2.42 7.31 -3.98
CA ARG A 63 -1.28 8.21 -3.77
C ARG A 63 0.04 7.44 -3.64
N ARG A 64 0.01 6.26 -3.01
CA ARG A 64 1.17 5.37 -2.89
C ARG A 64 1.61 4.83 -4.26
N PHE A 65 0.71 4.26 -5.04
CA PHE A 65 1.02 3.77 -6.39
C PHE A 65 1.47 4.89 -7.33
N ALA A 66 0.92 6.10 -7.20
CA ALA A 66 1.38 7.25 -7.96
C ALA A 66 2.84 7.63 -7.66
N ARG A 67 3.29 7.50 -6.40
CA ARG A 67 4.71 7.68 -6.04
C ARG A 67 5.59 6.57 -6.62
N LEU A 68 5.19 5.31 -6.47
CA LEU A 68 5.90 4.16 -7.04
C LEU A 68 6.05 4.28 -8.57
N PHE A 69 4.98 4.65 -9.26
CA PHE A 69 4.98 4.88 -10.70
C PHE A 69 6.00 5.95 -11.12
N ARG A 70 6.06 7.07 -10.38
CA ARG A 70 7.05 8.12 -10.64
C ARG A 70 8.47 7.62 -10.46
N ARG A 71 8.71 6.74 -9.48
CA ARG A 71 10.03 6.14 -9.22
C ARG A 71 10.43 5.15 -10.32
N LEU A 72 9.49 4.36 -10.84
CA LEU A 72 9.74 3.41 -11.94
C LEU A 72 10.03 4.07 -13.30
N ARG A 73 9.72 5.37 -13.44
CA ARG A 73 9.90 6.12 -14.69
C ARG A 73 11.20 6.92 -14.78
N ASN A 74 11.90 7.09 -13.66
CA ASN A 74 13.14 7.87 -13.55
C ASN A 74 14.33 6.94 -13.43
#